data_AF-A0A543I9X1-F1
#
_entry.id   AF-A0A543I9X1-F1
#
_cell.length_a   1.000
_cell.length_b   1.000
_cell.length_c   1.000
_cell.angle_alpha   90.00
_cell.angle_beta   90.00
_cell.angle_gamma   90.00
#
_symmetry.space_group_name_H-M   'P 1'
#
loop_
_entity.id
_entity.type
_entity.pdbx_description
1 polymer ?
#
loop_
_entity_poly.entity_id
_entity_poly.type
_entity_poly.pdbx_seq_one_letter_code
_entity_poly.pdbx_strand_id
1 'polypeptide(L)'
;MAAAGMLILLVLVFWAAQSQTWAVTRIWAPLIRAAGDGTGKAVAFKAVLLSVLAYTGGLLLLAALPAGAYLLFGEPSARAAALVLGAAFAPVALMPIPDRERGYQDIRRDLVRAGATHGQARACAWTTGPLGFLGLLAVGGAVLYAFLA
;
A
#
# COMPACT_ATOMS: atom_id res chain seq x y z
N MET A 1 6.38 26.08 7.52
CA MET A 1 5.70 24.78 7.74
C MET A 1 5.43 24.04 6.43
N ALA A 2 4.84 24.68 5.41
CA ALA A 2 4.59 24.04 4.09
C ALA A 2 5.85 23.45 3.41
N ALA A 3 6.98 24.15 3.42
CA ALA A 3 8.24 23.64 2.84
C ALA A 3 8.77 22.39 3.57
N ALA A 4 8.61 22.32 4.90
CA ALA A 4 9.01 21.16 5.69
C ALA A 4 8.11 19.96 5.44
N GLY A 5 6.78 20.16 5.36
CA GLY A 5 5.83 19.11 4.98
C GLY A 5 6.09 18.56 3.58
N MET A 6 6.42 19.42 2.61
CA MET A 6 6.76 19.02 1.25
C MET A 6 8.08 18.24 1.18
N LEU A 7 9.10 18.65 1.93
CA LEU A 7 10.36 17.90 2.07
C LEU A 7 10.11 16.51 2.67
N ILE A 8 9.30 16.42 3.72
CA ILE A 8 8.96 15.14 4.36
C ILE A 8 8.17 14.24 3.43
N LEU A 9 7.22 14.77 2.66
CA LEU A 9 6.51 14.01 1.64
C LEU A 9 7.47 13.44 0.59
N LEU A 10 8.43 14.24 0.10
CA LEU A 10 9.45 13.78 -0.85
C LEU A 10 10.33 12.67 -0.26
N VAL A 11 10.76 12.83 0.99
CA VAL A 11 11.55 11.81 1.71
C VAL A 11 10.73 10.52 1.87
N LEU A 12 9.44 10.62 2.22
CA LEU A 12 8.56 9.46 2.38
C LEU A 12 8.32 8.77 1.04
N VAL A 13 8.10 9.50 -0.04
CA VAL A 13 7.93 8.93 -1.39
C VAL A 13 9.22 8.23 -1.83
N PHE A 14 10.39 8.86 -1.63
CA PHE A 14 11.67 8.25 -1.96
C PHE A 14 11.95 6.99 -1.13
N TRP A 15 11.75 7.07 0.18
CA TRP A 15 11.91 5.92 1.08
C TRP A 15 10.94 4.79 0.73
N ALA A 16 9.70 5.12 0.40
CA ALA A 16 8.68 4.14 0.04
C ALA A 16 8.98 3.47 -1.31
N ALA A 17 9.52 4.23 -2.28
CA ALA A 17 9.99 3.67 -3.55
C ALA A 17 11.17 2.69 -3.33
N GLN A 18 12.13 3.03 -2.47
CA GLN A 18 13.22 2.12 -2.10
C GLN A 18 12.73 0.88 -1.32
N SER A 19 11.70 1.06 -0.48
CA SER A 19 11.12 0.00 0.35
C SER A 19 10.07 -0.84 -0.39
N GLN A 20 9.71 -0.49 -1.62
CA GLN A 20 8.69 -1.18 -2.41
C GLN A 20 9.07 -2.64 -2.65
N THR A 21 10.35 -2.93 -2.94
CA THR A 21 10.84 -4.31 -3.12
C THR A 21 10.71 -5.13 -1.83
N TRP A 22 11.01 -4.52 -0.68
CA TRP A 22 10.81 -5.16 0.62
C TRP A 22 9.32 -5.48 0.84
N ALA A 23 8.44 -4.54 0.53
CA ALA A 23 7.01 -4.71 0.74
C ALA A 23 6.41 -5.78 -0.20
N VAL A 24 6.83 -5.81 -1.47
CA VAL A 24 6.44 -6.85 -2.43
C VAL A 24 6.92 -8.23 -1.96
N THR A 25 8.16 -8.36 -1.50
CA THR A 25 8.72 -9.65 -1.10
C THR A 25 8.21 -10.16 0.26
N ARG A 26 7.94 -9.28 1.22
CA ARG A 26 7.54 -9.63 2.59
C ARG A 26 6.04 -9.63 2.84
N ILE A 27 5.27 -8.87 2.08
CA ILE A 27 3.81 -8.77 2.25
C ILE A 27 3.11 -9.48 1.10
N TRP A 28 3.45 -9.13 -0.14
CA TRP A 28 2.72 -9.62 -1.31
C TRP A 28 3.09 -11.07 -1.68
N ALA A 29 4.36 -11.42 -1.82
CA ALA A 29 4.74 -12.78 -2.18
C ALA A 29 4.16 -13.86 -1.22
N PRO A 30 4.07 -13.65 0.10
CA PRO A 30 3.32 -14.54 1.00
C PRO A 30 1.82 -14.60 0.71
N LEU A 31 1.16 -13.46 0.45
CA LEU A 31 -0.27 -13.41 0.12
C LEU A 31 -0.59 -14.12 -1.21
N ILE A 32 0.26 -14.01 -2.23
CA ILE A 32 0.12 -14.78 -3.49
C ILE A 32 0.30 -16.27 -3.23
N ARG A 33 1.31 -16.65 -2.43
CA ARG A 33 1.54 -18.06 -2.09
C ARG A 33 0.36 -18.65 -1.32
N ALA A 34 -0.21 -17.90 -0.37
CA ALA A 34 -1.43 -18.30 0.34
C ALA A 34 -2.67 -18.38 -0.58
N ALA A 35 -2.65 -17.72 -1.74
CA ALA A 35 -3.70 -17.84 -2.74
C ALA A 35 -3.59 -19.12 -3.61
N GLY A 36 -2.45 -19.81 -3.58
CA GLY A 36 -2.00 -20.82 -4.56
C GLY A 36 -2.71 -22.18 -4.61
N ASP A 37 -3.71 -22.43 -3.78
CA ASP A 37 -4.30 -23.78 -3.65
C ASP A 37 -5.43 -24.08 -4.67
N GLY A 38 -5.34 -23.63 -5.92
CA GLY A 38 -6.46 -23.81 -6.88
C GLY A 38 -6.18 -23.49 -8.35
N THR A 39 -7.24 -23.48 -9.17
CA THR A 39 -7.15 -23.13 -10.59
C THR A 39 -6.76 -21.65 -10.77
N GLY A 40 -6.11 -21.28 -11.89
CA GLY A 40 -5.58 -19.92 -12.13
C GLY A 40 -6.59 -18.77 -11.93
N LYS A 41 -7.89 -19.01 -12.15
CA LYS A 41 -8.97 -18.05 -11.84
C LYS A 41 -9.13 -17.83 -10.32
N ALA A 42 -9.11 -18.89 -9.52
CA ALA A 42 -9.25 -18.81 -8.07
C ALA A 42 -8.04 -18.12 -7.43
N VAL A 43 -6.84 -18.38 -7.95
CA VAL A 43 -5.59 -17.74 -7.51
C VAL A 43 -5.64 -16.24 -7.78
N ALA A 44 -6.00 -15.82 -9.01
CA ALA A 44 -6.14 -14.40 -9.36
C ALA A 44 -7.22 -13.70 -8.52
N PHE A 45 -8.36 -14.35 -8.29
CA PHE A 45 -9.43 -13.78 -7.46
C PHE A 45 -9.00 -13.60 -6.00
N LYS A 46 -8.41 -14.64 -5.39
CA LYS A 46 -7.89 -14.58 -4.01
C LYS A 46 -6.81 -13.50 -3.87
N ALA A 47 -5.92 -13.39 -4.86
CA ALA A 47 -4.88 -12.38 -4.92
C ALA A 47 -5.44 -10.94 -4.93
N VAL A 48 -6.49 -10.68 -5.73
CA VAL A 48 -7.22 -9.40 -5.71
C VAL A 48 -7.89 -9.17 -4.35
N LEU A 49 -8.60 -10.17 -3.83
CA LEU A 49 -9.32 -10.05 -2.57
C LEU A 49 -8.39 -9.74 -1.39
N LEU A 50 -7.26 -10.45 -1.28
CA LEU A 50 -6.26 -10.20 -0.25
C LEU A 50 -5.62 -8.82 -0.39
N SER A 51 -5.40 -8.36 -1.62
CA SER A 51 -4.94 -6.99 -1.88
C SER A 51 -5.96 -5.96 -1.39
N VAL A 52 -7.23 -6.12 -1.79
CA VAL A 52 -8.33 -5.23 -1.37
C VAL A 52 -8.44 -5.18 0.16
N LEU A 53 -8.34 -6.33 0.83
CA LEU A 53 -8.38 -6.41 2.29
C LEU A 53 -7.19 -5.71 2.94
N ALA A 54 -5.97 -5.90 2.41
CA ALA A 54 -4.78 -5.24 2.91
C ALA A 54 -4.86 -3.71 2.75
N TYR A 55 -5.34 -3.21 1.60
CA TYR A 55 -5.54 -1.77 1.37
C TYR A 55 -6.63 -1.19 2.27
N THR A 56 -7.79 -1.83 2.31
CA THR A 56 -8.93 -1.36 3.11
C THR A 56 -8.57 -1.39 4.59
N GLY A 57 -7.92 -2.45 5.05
CA GLY A 57 -7.44 -2.56 6.44
C GLY A 57 -6.40 -1.47 6.77
N GLY A 58 -5.44 -1.23 5.89
CA GLY A 58 -4.46 -0.15 6.06
C GLY A 58 -5.10 1.24 6.12
N LEU A 59 -6.06 1.52 5.23
CA LEU A 59 -6.81 2.78 5.23
C LEU A 59 -7.65 2.95 6.51
N LEU A 60 -8.31 1.88 6.97
CA LEU A 60 -9.08 1.90 8.21
C LEU A 60 -8.19 2.17 9.42
N LEU A 61 -7.02 1.55 9.50
CA LEU A 61 -6.04 1.80 10.56
C LEU A 61 -5.51 3.23 10.51
N LEU A 62 -5.23 3.74 9.31
CA LEU A 62 -4.77 5.11 9.09
C LEU A 62 -5.82 6.16 9.51
N ALA A 63 -7.11 5.82 9.49
CA ALA A 63 -8.18 6.69 9.99
C ALA A 63 -8.44 6.49 11.50
N ALA A 64 -8.56 5.24 11.95
CA ALA A 64 -9.02 4.91 13.30
C ALA A 64 -7.97 5.21 14.38
N LEU A 65 -6.69 4.94 14.11
CA LEU A 65 -5.63 5.10 15.12
C LEU A 65 -5.32 6.58 15.42
N PRO A 66 -5.20 7.49 14.44
CA PRO A 66 -5.08 8.92 14.75
C PRO A 66 -6.32 9.48 15.47
N ALA A 67 -7.52 9.05 15.08
CA ALA A 67 -8.76 9.44 15.77
C ALA A 67 -8.80 8.93 17.23
N GLY A 68 -8.40 7.69 17.48
CA GLY A 68 -8.27 7.14 18.83
C GLY A 68 -7.21 7.88 19.65
N ALA A 69 -6.06 8.18 19.04
CA ALA A 69 -5.00 8.95 19.69
C ALA A 69 -5.46 10.37 20.05
N TYR A 70 -6.29 11.00 19.20
CA TYR A 70 -6.90 12.30 19.49
C TYR A 70 -7.80 12.21 20.73
N LEU A 71 -8.69 11.23 20.77
CA LEU A 71 -9.64 11.05 21.88
C LEU A 71 -8.95 10.76 23.23
N LEU A 72 -7.83 10.05 23.21
CA LEU A 72 -7.14 9.61 24.44
C LEU A 72 -6.03 10.55 24.90
N PHE A 73 -5.30 11.18 23.97
CA PHE A 73 -4.05 11.88 24.23
C PHE A 73 -3.98 13.27 23.59
N GLY A 74 -5.05 13.71 22.92
CA GLY A 74 -5.13 15.00 22.27
C GLY A 74 -4.39 15.11 20.93
N GLU A 75 -4.39 16.32 20.40
CA GLU A 75 -4.01 16.61 19.02
C GLU A 75 -2.55 16.31 18.64
N PRO A 76 -1.53 16.59 19.48
CA PRO A 76 -0.14 16.29 19.11
C PRO A 76 0.09 14.80 18.86
N SER A 77 -0.53 13.95 19.69
CA SER A 77 -0.45 12.49 19.57
C SER A 77 -1.17 11.99 18.31
N ALA A 78 -2.30 12.60 17.95
CA ALA A 78 -3.02 12.28 16.72
C ALA A 78 -2.20 12.61 15.46
N ARG A 79 -1.55 13.77 15.44
CA ARG A 79 -0.66 14.19 14.33
C ARG A 79 0.55 13.27 14.19
N ALA A 80 1.19 12.91 15.30
CA ALA A 80 2.29 11.96 15.31
C ALA A 80 1.86 10.56 14.82
N ALA A 81 0.71 10.06 15.29
CA ALA A 81 0.16 8.79 14.85
C ALA A 81 -0.15 8.78 13.35
N ALA A 82 -0.76 9.85 12.83
CA ALA A 82 -1.03 9.99 11.39
C ALA A 82 0.26 9.96 10.57
N LEU A 83 1.30 10.66 11.00
CA LEU A 83 2.58 10.69 10.30
C LEU A 83 3.26 9.31 10.28
N VAL A 84 3.33 8.63 11.43
CA VAL A 84 3.97 7.30 11.56
C VAL A 84 3.21 6.26 10.74
N LEU A 85 1.88 6.27 10.79
CA LEU A 85 1.06 5.33 10.04
C LEU A 85 1.09 5.63 8.53
N GLY A 86 1.07 6.91 8.14
CA GLY A 86 1.23 7.33 6.75
C GLY A 86 2.57 6.87 6.19
N ALA A 87 3.65 7.03 6.96
CA ALA A 87 4.97 6.50 6.60
C ALA A 87 4.93 4.97 6.47
N ALA A 88 4.40 4.24 7.45
CA ALA A 88 4.33 2.78 7.40
C ALA A 88 3.48 2.26 6.22
N PHE A 89 2.44 2.99 5.83
CA PHE A 89 1.55 2.62 4.73
C PHE A 89 2.07 3.03 3.34
N ALA A 90 2.99 3.99 3.24
CA ALA A 90 3.50 4.49 1.97
C ALA A 90 4.08 3.43 1.01
N PRO A 91 4.86 2.42 1.44
CA PRO A 91 5.37 1.38 0.55
C PRO A 91 4.25 0.49 0.03
N VAL A 92 3.20 0.30 0.83
CA VAL A 92 1.98 -0.42 0.43
C VAL A 92 1.21 0.41 -0.60
N ALA A 93 1.02 1.71 -0.37
CA ALA A 93 0.37 2.62 -1.33
C ALA A 93 1.04 2.66 -2.71
N LEU A 94 2.37 2.57 -2.77
CA LEU A 94 3.15 2.60 -4.02
C LEU A 94 3.18 1.26 -4.78
N MET A 95 2.86 0.12 -4.15
CA MET A 95 2.95 -1.19 -4.81
C MET A 95 2.22 -1.32 -6.15
N PRO A 96 1.01 -0.76 -6.36
CA PRO A 96 0.25 -0.94 -7.60
C PRO A 96 0.76 -0.05 -8.73
N ILE A 97 1.65 0.90 -8.42
CA ILE A 97 2.20 1.78 -9.43
C ILE A 97 3.13 0.95 -10.31
N PRO A 98 2.85 0.87 -11.62
CA PRO A 98 3.63 0.06 -12.52
C PRO A 98 5.04 0.67 -12.65
N ASP A 99 5.99 0.11 -11.92
CA ASP A 99 7.39 0.32 -12.23
C ASP A 99 7.75 -0.54 -13.44
N ARG A 100 8.30 0.10 -14.47
CA ARG A 100 8.71 -0.57 -15.72
C ARG A 100 9.81 -1.59 -15.46
N GLU A 101 10.59 -1.43 -14.39
CA GLU A 101 11.84 -2.15 -14.26
C GLU A 101 11.75 -3.48 -13.49
N ARG A 102 11.03 -3.61 -12.36
CA ARG A 102 11.11 -4.86 -11.55
C ARG A 102 9.85 -5.29 -10.79
N GLY A 103 9.28 -4.43 -9.94
CA GLY A 103 8.24 -4.86 -8.98
C GLY A 103 6.97 -5.43 -9.61
N TYR A 104 6.51 -4.84 -10.71
CA TYR A 104 5.30 -5.29 -11.42
C TYR A 104 5.53 -6.59 -12.21
N GLN A 105 6.77 -6.83 -12.67
CA GLN A 105 7.15 -8.09 -13.30
C GLN A 105 7.22 -9.22 -12.29
N ASP A 106 7.71 -8.94 -11.08
CA ASP A 106 7.81 -9.93 -10.00
C ASP A 106 6.42 -10.42 -9.56
N ILE A 107 5.45 -9.51 -9.35
CA ILE A 107 4.07 -9.87 -9.02
C ILE A 107 3.43 -10.71 -10.14
N ARG A 108 3.60 -10.31 -11.41
CA ARG A 108 3.07 -11.08 -12.55
C ARG A 108 3.72 -12.46 -12.65
N ARG A 109 5.03 -12.55 -12.41
CA ARG A 109 5.77 -13.82 -12.39
C ARG A 109 5.26 -14.73 -11.27
N ASP A 110 5.03 -14.19 -10.08
CA ASP A 110 4.55 -14.97 -8.94
C ASP A 110 3.10 -15.42 -9.13
N LEU A 111 2.24 -14.59 -9.73
CA LEU A 111 0.88 -14.99 -10.13
C LEU A 111 0.88 -16.10 -11.19
N VAL A 112 1.76 -16.00 -12.19
CA VAL A 112 1.90 -17.03 -13.24
C VAL A 112 2.46 -18.33 -12.66
N ARG A 113 3.45 -18.26 -11.76
CA ARG A 113 3.98 -19.42 -11.01
C ARG A 113 2.91 -20.08 -10.16
N ALA A 114 1.98 -19.30 -9.61
CA ALA A 114 0.83 -19.81 -8.88
C ALA A 114 -0.31 -20.33 -9.80
N GLY A 115 -0.14 -20.30 -11.13
CA GLY A 115 -1.07 -20.90 -12.10
C GLY A 115 -2.01 -19.90 -12.80
N ALA A 116 -1.88 -18.59 -12.57
CA ALA A 116 -2.65 -17.59 -13.30
C ALA A 116 -2.16 -17.44 -14.75
N THR A 117 -3.06 -17.16 -15.69
CA THR A 117 -2.67 -16.83 -17.07
C THR A 117 -2.05 -15.42 -17.14
N HIS A 118 -1.27 -15.15 -18.18
CA HIS A 118 -0.71 -13.81 -18.39
C HIS A 118 -1.76 -12.70 -18.48
N GLY A 119 -2.96 -13.02 -18.99
CA GLY A 119 -4.10 -12.10 -19.04
C GLY A 119 -4.69 -11.83 -17.66
N GLN A 120 -4.83 -12.86 -16.83
CA GLN A 120 -5.30 -12.73 -15.44
C GLN A 120 -4.33 -11.94 -14.57
N ALA A 121 -3.02 -12.21 -14.71
CA ALA A 121 -1.98 -11.48 -14.00
C ALA A 121 -1.99 -9.99 -14.39
N ARG A 122 -2.29 -9.66 -15.65
CA ARG A 122 -2.46 -8.27 -16.10
C ARG A 122 -3.72 -7.63 -15.53
N ALA A 123 -4.86 -8.33 -15.56
CA ALA A 123 -6.12 -7.82 -15.03
C ALA A 123 -6.04 -7.55 -13.52
N CYS A 124 -5.48 -8.49 -12.76
CA CYS A 124 -5.28 -8.38 -11.30
C CYS A 124 -4.47 -7.15 -10.90
N ALA A 125 -3.51 -6.78 -11.74
CA ALA A 125 -2.60 -5.69 -11.46
C ALA A 125 -3.16 -4.32 -11.95
N TRP A 126 -4.23 -4.31 -12.75
CA TRP A 126 -5.01 -3.11 -13.07
C TRP A 126 -6.09 -2.84 -12.02
N THR A 127 -6.73 -3.89 -11.47
CA THR A 127 -7.75 -3.73 -10.42
C THR A 127 -7.21 -3.17 -9.11
N THR A 128 -5.92 -3.38 -8.81
CA THR A 128 -5.28 -2.82 -7.62
C THR A 128 -4.77 -1.39 -7.80
N GLY A 129 -4.68 -0.89 -9.04
CA GLY A 129 -4.21 0.47 -9.36
C GLY A 129 -5.00 1.59 -8.66
N PRO A 130 -6.35 1.61 -8.77
CA PRO A 130 -7.17 2.60 -8.07
C PRO A 130 -6.99 2.61 -6.55
N LEU A 131 -6.74 1.45 -5.94
CA LEU A 131 -6.47 1.34 -4.49
C LEU A 131 -5.13 1.95 -4.12
N GLY A 132 -4.10 1.78 -4.95
CA GLY A 132 -2.80 2.44 -4.78
C GLY A 132 -2.93 3.97 -4.82
N PHE A 133 -3.74 4.49 -5.75
CA PHE A 133 -4.02 5.92 -5.85
C PHE A 133 -4.72 6.46 -4.59
N LEU A 134 -5.77 5.79 -4.11
CA LEU A 134 -6.42 6.14 -2.84
C LEU A 134 -5.44 6.07 -1.67
N GLY A 135 -4.57 5.07 -1.65
CA GLY A 135 -3.55 4.94 -0.63
C GLY A 135 -2.56 6.11 -0.63
N LEU A 136 -2.14 6.58 -1.80
CA LEU A 136 -1.29 7.76 -1.92
C LEU A 136 -1.95 9.04 -1.45
N LEU A 137 -3.23 9.24 -1.79
CA LEU A 137 -4.00 10.37 -1.27
C LEU A 137 -4.07 10.34 0.25
N ALA A 138 -4.25 9.15 0.84
CA ALA A 138 -4.30 9.00 2.28
C ALA A 138 -2.95 9.28 2.95
N VAL A 139 -1.83 8.85 2.36
CA VAL A 139 -0.47 9.20 2.83
C VAL A 139 -0.23 10.70 2.72
N GLY A 140 -0.59 11.33 1.60
CA GLY A 140 -0.51 12.77 1.43
C GLY A 140 -1.34 13.52 2.47
N GLY A 141 -2.58 13.09 2.68
CA GLY A 141 -3.48 13.64 3.71
C GLY A 141 -2.91 13.51 5.12
N ALA A 142 -2.27 12.38 5.45
CA ALA A 142 -1.62 12.18 6.75
C ALA A 142 -0.45 13.15 6.98
N VAL A 143 0.36 13.40 5.95
CA VAL A 143 1.45 14.40 6.03
C VAL A 143 0.89 15.81 6.16
N LEU A 144 -0.14 16.16 5.38
CA LEU A 144 -0.77 17.48 5.49
C LEU A 144 -1.38 17.68 6.89
N TYR A 145 -2.10 16.69 7.42
CA TYR A 145 -2.66 16.73 8.77
C TYR A 145 -1.57 16.89 9.85
N ALA A 146 -0.44 16.22 9.69
CA ALA A 146 0.66 16.31 10.67
C ALA A 146 1.32 17.70 10.74
N PHE A 147 1.28 18.50 9.67
CA PHE A 147 2.06 19.74 9.55
C PHE A 147 1.27 21.02 9.24
N LEU A 148 0.01 20.91 8.83
CA LEU A 148 -0.81 22.05 8.40
C LEU A 148 -2.15 22.19 9.14
N ALA A 149 -2.58 21.17 9.88
CA ALA A 149 -3.65 21.33 10.86
C ALA A 149 -3.13 22.18 12.03
#